data_AF-A0A075I579-F1
#
_entry.id   AF-A0A075I579-F1
#
_cell.length_a   1.000
_cell.length_b   1.000
_cell.length_c   1.000
_cell.angle_alpha   90.00
_cell.angle_beta   90.00
_cell.angle_gamma   90.00
#
_symmetry.space_group_name_H-M   'P 1'
#
loop_
_entity.id
_entity.type
_entity.pdbx_description
1 polymer ?
#
loop_
_entity_poly.entity_id
_entity_poly.type
_entity_poly.pdbx_seq_one_letter_code
_entity_poly.pdbx_strand_id
1 'polypeptide(L)'
;MNALINKGSVLHTLEKYSEALSCYNIVLNIDKNNPIVLAYKGLCIGETGNIRLAIKYFKKALSIDNECELAEISLATAKGITK
;
A
#
# COMPACT_ATOMS: atom_id res chain seq x y z
N MET A 1 11.77 -1.45 11.56
CA MET A 1 10.86 -1.40 10.39
C MET A 1 9.50 -0.82 10.76
N ASN A 2 8.85 -1.27 11.86
CA ASN A 2 7.52 -0.80 12.28
C ASN A 2 7.39 0.73 12.44
N ALA A 3 8.42 1.42 12.93
CA ALA A 3 8.39 2.88 13.05
C ALA A 3 8.24 3.60 11.69
N LEU A 4 8.86 3.08 10.62
CA LEU A 4 8.73 3.64 9.27
C LEU A 4 7.35 3.35 8.68
N ILE A 5 6.77 2.17 8.98
CA ILE A 5 5.40 1.81 8.57
C ILE A 5 4.41 2.76 9.25
N ASN A 6 4.51 2.92 10.57
CA ASN A 6 3.64 3.82 11.34
C ASN A 6 3.78 5.27 10.87
N LYS A 7 5.01 5.75 10.67
CA LYS A 7 5.26 7.09 10.11
C LYS A 7 4.63 7.24 8.73
N GLY A 8 4.80 6.25 7.86
CA GLY A 8 4.19 6.24 6.53
C GLY A 8 2.66 6.30 6.61
N SER A 9 2.06 5.55 7.54
CA SER A 9 0.61 5.53 7.74
C SER A 9 0.10 6.89 8.22
N VAL A 10 0.79 7.53 9.16
CA VAL A 10 0.44 8.89 9.61
C VAL A 10 0.57 9.89 8.47
N LEU A 11 1.64 9.82 7.68
CA LEU A 11 1.83 10.68 6.51
C LEU A 11 0.73 10.47 5.46
N HIS A 12 0.29 9.23 5.24
CA HIS A 12 -0.85 8.93 4.38
C HIS A 12 -2.13 9.59 4.89
N THR A 13 -2.44 9.48 6.19
CA THR A 13 -3.60 10.16 6.79
C THR A 13 -3.52 11.68 6.68
N LEU A 14 -2.31 12.25 6.64
CA LEU A 14 -2.06 13.66 6.39
C LEU A 14 -2.04 14.03 4.89
N GLU A 15 -2.42 13.10 4.00
CA GLU A 15 -2.42 13.24 2.53
C GLU A 15 -1.02 13.50 1.93
N LYS A 16 0.04 13.26 2.70
CA LYS A 16 1.44 13.43 2.30
C LYS A 16 1.96 12.17 1.60
N TYR A 17 1.34 11.82 0.49
CA TYR A 17 1.54 10.52 -0.18
C TYR A 17 2.99 10.29 -0.64
N SER A 18 3.69 11.30 -1.16
CA SER A 18 5.09 11.17 -1.60
C SER A 18 6.04 10.79 -0.46
N GLU A 19 5.82 11.36 0.73
CA GLU A 19 6.64 11.12 1.91
C GLU A 19 6.29 9.77 2.55
N ALA A 20 5.01 9.40 2.55
CA ALA A 20 4.56 8.06 2.93
C ALA A 20 5.19 6.98 2.04
N LEU A 21 5.16 7.17 0.71
CA LEU A 21 5.81 6.29 -0.26
C LEU A 21 7.31 6.15 -0.02
N SER A 22 7.98 7.24 0.36
CA SER A 22 9.40 7.21 0.71
C SER A 22 9.66 6.31 1.93
N CYS A 23 8.82 6.43 2.98
CA CYS A 23 8.91 5.55 4.15
C CYS A 23 8.70 4.07 3.79
N TYR A 24 7.69 3.77 2.97
CA TYR A 24 7.39 2.41 2.53
C TYR A 24 8.48 1.83 1.62
N ASN A 25 9.06 2.63 0.73
CA ASN A 25 10.16 2.19 -0.13
C ASN A 25 11.40 1.81 0.70
N ILE A 26 11.71 2.54 1.77
CA ILE A 26 12.82 2.17 2.67
C ILE A 26 12.57 0.80 3.29
N VAL A 27 11.34 0.52 3.75
CA VAL A 27 11.00 -0.79 4.30
C VAL A 27 11.11 -1.88 3.23
N LEU A 28 10.60 -1.62 2.02
CA LEU A 28 10.66 -2.57 0.90
C LEU A 28 12.08 -2.82 0.38
N ASN A 29 13.03 -1.92 0.61
CA ASN A 29 14.44 -2.18 0.28
C ASN A 29 15.07 -3.23 1.20
N ILE A 30 14.57 -3.34 2.43
CA ILE A 30 15.03 -4.30 3.44
C ILE A 30 14.22 -5.60 3.33
N ASP A 31 12.90 -5.47 3.26
CA ASP A 31 11.94 -6.57 3.12
C ASP A 31 11.05 -6.34 1.89
N LYS A 32 11.51 -6.84 0.75
CA LYS A 32 10.86 -6.68 -0.57
C LYS A 32 9.46 -7.29 -0.65
N ASN A 33 9.14 -8.18 0.28
CA ASN A 33 7.92 -8.98 0.26
C ASN A 33 7.06 -8.71 1.50
N ASN A 34 7.22 -7.56 2.18
CA ASN A 34 6.34 -7.22 3.28
C ASN A 34 4.90 -6.95 2.78
N PRO A 35 3.91 -7.81 3.06
CA PRO A 35 2.57 -7.70 2.47
C PRO A 35 1.85 -6.43 2.94
N ILE A 36 1.97 -6.09 4.22
CA ILE A 36 1.36 -4.89 4.82
C ILE A 36 1.89 -3.62 4.14
N VAL A 37 3.20 -3.52 3.93
CA VAL A 37 3.79 -2.32 3.29
C VAL A 37 3.46 -2.24 1.80
N LEU A 38 3.38 -3.38 1.11
CA LEU A 38 2.89 -3.42 -0.27
C LEU A 38 1.44 -2.93 -0.36
N ALA A 39 0.58 -3.29 0.60
CA ALA A 39 -0.79 -2.79 0.69
C ALA A 39 -0.83 -1.27 0.93
N TYR A 40 -0.11 -0.76 1.93
CA TYR A 40 -0.04 0.68 2.19
C TYR A 40 0.52 1.49 1.01
N LYS A 41 1.52 0.95 0.31
CA LYS A 41 2.03 1.54 -0.93
C LYS A 41 0.94 1.57 -2.01
N GLY A 42 0.15 0.50 -2.14
CA GLY A 42 -1.01 0.46 -3.01
C GLY A 42 -2.02 1.56 -2.71
N LEU A 43 -2.35 1.77 -1.43
CA LEU A 43 -3.25 2.85 -0.98
C LEU A 43 -2.75 4.23 -1.43
N CYS A 44 -1.50 4.59 -1.09
CA CYS A 44 -0.92 5.88 -1.52
C CYS A 44 -1.00 6.09 -3.03
N ILE A 45 -0.69 5.04 -3.82
CA ILE A 45 -0.73 5.12 -5.28
C ILE A 45 -2.17 5.32 -5.78
N GLY A 46 -3.14 4.68 -5.14
CA GLY A 46 -4.56 4.83 -5.41
C GLY A 46 -5.02 6.27 -5.18
N GLU A 47 -4.65 6.86 -4.04
CA GLU A 47 -4.99 8.25 -3.71
C GLU A 47 -4.35 9.26 -4.67
N THR A 48 -3.19 8.94 -5.27
CA THR A 48 -2.60 9.76 -6.35
C THR A 48 -3.25 9.56 -7.73
N GLY A 49 -4.35 8.79 -7.82
CA GLY A 49 -5.15 8.58 -9.02
C GLY A 49 -4.73 7.37 -9.87
N ASN A 50 -3.65 6.66 -9.53
CA ASN A 50 -3.20 5.50 -10.30
C ASN A 50 -3.81 4.18 -9.78
N ILE A 51 -5.13 4.07 -9.87
CA ILE A 51 -5.90 2.92 -9.35
C ILE A 51 -5.44 1.58 -9.94
N ARG A 52 -5.09 1.56 -11.24
CA ARG A 52 -4.59 0.34 -11.90
C ARG A 52 -3.29 -0.18 -11.28
N LEU A 53 -2.38 0.73 -10.91
CA LEU A 53 -1.14 0.34 -10.25
C LEU A 53 -1.38 -0.04 -8.79
N ALA A 54 -2.29 0.65 -8.08
CA ALA A 54 -2.71 0.26 -6.73
C ALA A 54 -3.20 -1.19 -6.68
N ILE A 55 -4.08 -1.57 -7.61
CA ILE A 55 -4.57 -2.96 -7.75
C ILE A 55 -3.44 -3.98 -7.92
N LYS A 56 -2.38 -3.64 -8.67
CA LYS A 56 -1.21 -4.53 -8.82
C LYS A 56 -0.50 -4.76 -7.48
N TYR A 57 -0.35 -3.71 -6.67
CA TYR A 57 0.29 -3.83 -5.36
C TYR A 57 -0.57 -4.59 -4.36
N PHE A 58 -1.89 -4.38 -4.33
CA PHE A 58 -2.78 -5.17 -3.48
C PHE A 58 -2.76 -6.66 -3.84
N LYS A 59 -2.80 -6.99 -5.15
CA LYS A 59 -2.67 -8.37 -5.60
C LYS A 59 -1.32 -8.98 -5.21
N LYS A 60 -0.24 -8.20 -5.26
CA LYS A 60 1.08 -8.66 -4.84
C LYS A 60 1.11 -8.94 -3.33
N ALA A 61 0.53 -8.06 -2.51
CA ALA A 61 0.39 -8.30 -1.07
C ALA A 61 -0.37 -9.63 -0.81
N LEU A 62 -1.52 -9.81 -1.45
CA LEU A 62 -2.35 -11.03 -1.32
C LEU A 62 -1.69 -12.30 -1.84
N SER A 63 -0.75 -12.19 -2.79
CA SER A 63 0.03 -13.35 -3.25
C SER A 63 1.10 -13.81 -2.26
N ILE A 64 1.49 -12.93 -1.33
CA ILE A 64 2.48 -13.23 -0.29
C ILE A 64 1.79 -13.65 1.01
N ASP A 65 0.74 -12.91 1.37
CA ASP A 65 -0.11 -13.17 2.52
C ASP A 65 -1.57 -13.02 2.07
N ASN A 66 -2.21 -14.17 1.87
CA ASN A 66 -3.59 -14.26 1.40
C ASN A 66 -4.61 -13.81 2.47
N GLU A 67 -4.20 -13.64 3.73
CA GLU A 67 -5.00 -13.13 4.84
C GLU A 67 -4.74 -11.64 5.12
N CYS A 68 -4.03 -10.94 4.22
CA CYS A 68 -3.80 -9.50 4.34
C CYS A 68 -5.10 -8.71 4.16
N GLU A 69 -5.83 -8.52 5.25
CA GLU A 69 -7.13 -7.85 5.32
C GLU A 69 -7.10 -6.45 4.66
N LEU A 70 -6.03 -5.68 4.92
CA LEU A 70 -5.85 -4.36 4.32
C LEU A 70 -5.81 -4.42 2.79
N ALA A 71 -5.11 -5.41 2.23
CA ALA A 71 -5.00 -5.55 0.79
C ALA A 71 -6.32 -6.04 0.16
N GLU A 72 -7.05 -6.92 0.84
CA GLU A 72 -8.35 -7.43 0.38
C GLU A 72 -9.39 -6.30 0.29
N ILE A 73 -9.58 -5.56 1.38
CA ILE A 73 -10.54 -4.44 1.44
C ILE A 73 -10.19 -3.38 0.40
N SER A 74 -8.91 -2.99 0.33
CA SER A 74 -8.47 -1.96 -0.60
C SER A 74 -8.59 -2.40 -2.07
N LEU A 75 -8.36 -3.68 -2.36
CA LEU A 75 -8.55 -4.24 -3.70
C LEU A 75 -10.02 -4.24 -4.11
N ALA A 76 -10.93 -4.61 -3.20
CA ALA A 76 -12.37 -4.59 -3.46
C ALA A 76 -12.84 -3.16 -3.80
N THR A 77 -12.45 -2.17 -3.00
CA THR A 77 -12.75 -0.76 -3.24
C THR A 77 -12.18 -0.28 -4.57
N ALA A 78 -10.89 -0.53 -4.83
CA ALA A 78 -10.22 -0.11 -6.07
C ALA A 78 -10.87 -0.70 -7.34
N LYS A 79 -11.30 -1.97 -7.29
CA LYS A 79 -12.03 -2.60 -8.40
C LYS A 79 -13.40 -1.96 -8.65
N GLY A 80 -14.08 -1.53 -7.60
CA GLY A 80 -15.38 -0.84 -7.69
C GLY A 80 -15.29 0.49 -8.42
N ILE A 81 -14.18 1.22 -8.27
CA ILE A 81 -13.92 2.50 -8.95
C ILE A 81 -13.62 2.30 -10.45
N THR A 82 -12.99 1.19 -10.82
CA THR A 82 -12.59 0.90 -12.21
C THR A 82 -13.67 0.22 -13.06
N LYS A 83 -14.89 0.07 -12.53
CA LYS A 83 -16.02 -0.58 -13.19
C LYS A 83 -16.80 0.40 -14.04
#